data_AF-A0A662VX85-F1
#
_entry.id   AF-A0A662VX85-F1
#
_cell.length_a   1.000
_cell.length_b   1.000
_cell.length_c   1.000
_cell.angle_alpha   90.00
_cell.angle_beta   90.00
_cell.angle_gamma   90.00
#
_symmetry.space_group_name_H-M   'P 1'
#
loop_
_entity.id
_entity.type
_entity.pdbx_description
1 polymer ?
#
loop_
_entity_poly.entity_id
_entity_poly.type
_entity_poly.pdbx_seq_one_letter_code
_entity_poly.pdbx_strand_id
1 'polypeptide(L)'
;MKLLIAALAFAFFIVCPRMAGMTSVIANATDVDLVKLAVVGTIIAIPFVVGMVLIYTRYGLLAALGFAVLTDLLSALVIKEISLKAGIETLIVALFVIIGVRVATYVSKYVNF
;
A
#
# COMPACT_ATOMS: atom_id res chain seq x y z
N MET A 1 3.90 4.93 -26.84
CA MET A 1 4.29 6.13 -26.06
C MET A 1 3.37 6.39 -24.86
N LYS A 2 2.03 6.46 -25.02
CA LYS A 2 1.09 6.70 -23.90
C LYS A 2 1.20 5.71 -22.74
N LEU A 3 1.37 4.41 -23.02
CA LEU A 3 1.52 3.38 -22.00
C LEU A 3 2.76 3.61 -21.12
N LEU A 4 3.87 4.03 -21.72
CA LEU A 4 5.13 4.23 -21.00
C LEU A 4 5.03 5.40 -20.02
N ILE A 5 4.38 6.49 -20.45
CA ILE A 5 4.14 7.68 -19.61
C ILE A 5 3.19 7.33 -18.46
N ALA A 6 2.11 6.58 -18.74
CA ALA A 6 1.17 6.14 -17.71
C ALA A 6 1.82 5.19 -16.70
N ALA A 7 2.67 4.26 -17.17
CA ALA A 7 3.42 3.35 -16.31
C ALA A 7 4.41 4.11 -15.42
N LEU A 8 5.09 5.14 -15.95
CA LEU A 8 5.98 6.00 -15.17
C LEU A 8 5.22 6.78 -14.09
N ALA A 9 4.08 7.38 -14.43
CA ALA A 9 3.24 8.09 -13.47
C ALA A 9 2.73 7.16 -12.36
N PHE A 10 2.32 5.94 -12.72
CA PHE A 10 1.92 4.92 -11.76
C PHE A 10 3.06 4.51 -10.82
N ALA A 11 4.28 4.35 -11.35
CA ALA A 11 5.46 4.01 -10.55
C ALA A 11 5.76 5.05 -9.46
N PHE A 12 5.59 6.35 -9.75
CA PHE A 12 5.76 7.40 -8.74
C PHE A 12 4.67 7.37 -7.66
N PHE A 13 3.46 6.91 -7.98
CA PHE A 13 2.35 6.84 -7.04
C PHE A 13 2.49 5.69 -6.01
N ILE A 14 3.23 4.64 -6.35
CA ILE A 14 3.45 3.46 -5.50
C ILE A 14 4.36 3.75 -4.31
N VAL A 15 5.20 4.78 -4.38
CA VAL A 15 6.16 5.10 -3.31
C VAL A 15 5.41 5.69 -2.12
N CYS A 16 4.96 4.82 -1.21
CA CYS A 16 4.30 5.24 0.02
C CYS A 16 5.29 5.23 1.20
N PRO A 17 5.33 6.28 2.04
CA PRO A 17 6.26 6.36 3.17
C PRO A 17 6.07 5.22 4.18
N ARG A 18 4.85 4.65 4.25
CA ARG A 18 4.56 3.48 5.08
C ARG A 18 5.38 2.25 4.69
N MET A 19 5.50 1.96 3.39
CA MET A 19 6.26 0.78 2.94
C MET A 19 7.73 0.91 3.34
N ALA A 20 8.33 2.09 3.15
CA ALA A 20 9.69 2.36 3.59
C ALA A 20 9.88 2.21 5.11
N GLY A 21 8.92 2.67 5.91
CA GLY A 21 8.92 2.49 7.37
C GLY A 21 8.82 1.02 7.79
N MET A 22 7.96 0.23 7.16
CA MET A 22 7.85 -1.21 7.46
C MET A 22 9.09 -1.98 7.00
N THR A 23 9.69 -1.62 5.85
CA THR A 23 10.93 -2.23 5.38
C THR A 23 12.07 -2.01 6.36
N SER A 24 12.18 -0.83 7.00
CA SER A 24 13.22 -0.60 8.01
C SER A 24 13.00 -1.41 9.28
N VAL A 25 11.74 -1.54 9.73
CA VAL A 25 11.38 -2.40 10.88
C VAL A 25 11.73 -3.86 10.60
N ILE A 26 11.36 -4.37 9.41
CA ILE A 26 11.63 -5.76 9.03
C ILE A 26 13.14 -6.00 8.86
N ALA A 27 13.85 -5.09 8.20
CA ALA A 27 15.30 -5.17 8.02
C ALA A 27 16.02 -5.25 9.37
N ASN A 28 15.63 -4.40 10.33
CA ASN A 28 16.20 -4.40 11.68
C ASN A 28 15.85 -5.67 12.47
N ALA A 29 14.64 -6.22 12.30
CA ALA A 29 14.22 -7.44 12.99
C ALA A 29 14.84 -8.73 12.41
N THR A 30 15.22 -8.72 11.13
CA THR A 30 15.75 -9.89 10.42
C THR A 30 17.26 -9.81 10.13
N ASP A 31 17.91 -8.71 10.49
CA ASP A 31 19.33 -8.41 10.21
C ASP A 31 19.68 -8.49 8.71
N VAL A 32 18.74 -8.08 7.86
CA VAL A 32 18.89 -8.06 6.39
C VAL A 32 19.11 -6.63 5.90
N ASP A 33 19.97 -6.47 4.90
CA ASP A 33 20.18 -5.17 4.25
C ASP A 33 18.87 -4.56 3.72
N LEU A 34 18.62 -3.30 4.08
CA LEU A 34 17.38 -2.59 3.80
C LEU A 34 17.14 -2.44 2.29
N VAL A 35 18.18 -2.17 1.51
CA VAL A 35 18.06 -1.95 0.06
C VAL A 35 17.77 -3.27 -0.64
N LYS A 36 18.46 -4.35 -0.28
CA LYS A 36 18.18 -5.68 -0.82
C LYS A 36 16.77 -6.14 -0.48
N LEU A 37 16.33 -5.94 0.78
CA LEU A 37 14.97 -6.27 1.19
C LEU A 37 13.93 -5.47 0.38
N ALA A 38 14.15 -4.17 0.18
CA ALA A 38 13.27 -3.32 -0.61
C ALA A 38 13.16 -3.79 -2.07
N VAL A 39 14.30 -4.10 -2.71
CA VAL A 39 14.33 -4.53 -4.11
C VAL A 39 13.64 -5.89 -4.29
N VAL A 40 14.04 -6.89 -3.49
CA VAL A 40 13.48 -8.25 -3.58
C VAL A 40 12.00 -8.26 -3.18
N GLY A 41 11.66 -7.55 -2.10
CA GLY A 41 10.28 -7.42 -1.62
C GLY A 41 9.38 -6.74 -2.65
N THR A 42 9.87 -5.71 -3.35
CA THR A 42 9.09 -5.03 -4.40
C THR A 42 8.80 -5.94 -5.58
N ILE A 43 9.77 -6.76 -6.02
CA ILE A 43 9.55 -7.74 -7.09
C ILE A 43 8.44 -8.73 -6.70
N ILE A 44 8.46 -9.20 -5.46
CA ILE A 44 7.43 -10.09 -4.91
C ILE A 44 6.09 -9.36 -4.74
N ALA A 45 6.09 -8.04 -4.52
CA ALA A 45 4.89 -7.23 -4.35
C ALA A 45 4.16 -6.92 -5.67
N ILE A 46 4.82 -6.99 -6.84
CA ILE A 46 4.21 -6.67 -8.14
C ILE A 46 2.89 -7.41 -8.39
N PRO A 47 2.78 -8.75 -8.18
CA PRO A 47 1.51 -9.47 -8.33
C PRO A 47 0.41 -8.96 -7.41
N PHE A 48 0.74 -8.56 -6.18
CA PHE A 48 -0.23 -8.01 -5.22
C PHE A 48 -0.73 -6.64 -5.65
N VAL A 49 0.15 -5.80 -6.20
CA VAL A 49 -0.23 -4.51 -6.78
C VAL A 49 -1.21 -4.71 -7.93
N VAL A 50 -0.92 -5.62 -8.86
CA VAL A 50 -1.83 -5.96 -9.97
C VAL A 50 -3.15 -6.50 -9.44
N GLY A 51 -3.11 -7.41 -8.46
CA GLY A 51 -4.30 -7.95 -7.80
C GLY A 51 -5.17 -6.86 -7.16
N MET A 52 -4.55 -5.91 -6.46
CA MET A 52 -5.25 -4.78 -5.83
C MET A 52 -5.93 -3.88 -6.86
N VAL A 53 -5.28 -3.61 -8.00
CA VAL A 53 -5.89 -2.86 -9.11
C VAL A 53 -7.08 -3.62 -9.69
N LEU A 54 -6.95 -4.95 -9.90
CA LEU A 54 -8.06 -5.77 -10.40
C LEU A 54 -9.24 -5.81 -9.42
N ILE A 55 -8.97 -5.90 -8.11
CA ILE A 55 -10.01 -5.84 -7.07
C ILE A 55 -10.67 -4.47 -7.06
N TYR A 56 -9.89 -3.40 -7.10
CA TYR A 56 -10.40 -2.02 -7.13
C TYR A 56 -11.32 -1.79 -8.34
N THR A 57 -10.91 -2.24 -9.53
CA THR A 57 -11.70 -2.07 -10.75
C THR A 57 -13.02 -2.86 -10.74
N ARG A 58 -13.06 -4.03 -10.09
CA ARG A 58 -14.26 -4.88 -10.06
C ARG A 58 -15.20 -4.60 -8.87
N TYR A 59 -14.64 -4.32 -7.70
CA TYR A 59 -15.35 -4.27 -6.42
C TYR A 59 -15.24 -2.92 -5.71
N GLY A 60 -14.49 -1.97 -6.29
CA GLY A 60 -14.36 -0.61 -5.79
C GLY A 60 -13.39 -0.45 -4.60
N LEU A 61 -13.42 0.75 -4.04
CA LEU A 61 -12.49 1.21 -3.01
C LEU A 61 -12.52 0.36 -1.74
N LEU A 62 -13.70 0.01 -1.24
CA LEU A 62 -13.85 -0.73 0.02
C LEU A 62 -13.25 -2.14 -0.06
N ALA A 63 -13.40 -2.82 -1.20
CA ALA A 63 -12.83 -4.14 -1.41
C ALA A 63 -11.29 -4.09 -1.54
N ALA A 64 -10.76 -3.06 -2.20
CA ALA A 64 -9.31 -2.85 -2.28
C ALA A 64 -8.70 -2.55 -0.90
N LEU A 65 -9.38 -1.77 -0.06
CA LEU A 65 -8.99 -1.54 1.34
C LEU A 65 -9.04 -2.83 2.15
N GLY A 66 -10.10 -3.64 2.00
CA GLY A 66 -10.17 -4.95 2.65
C GLY A 66 -9.01 -5.86 2.25
N PHE A 67 -8.68 -5.90 0.96
CA PHE A 67 -7.52 -6.65 0.47
C PHE A 67 -6.19 -6.16 1.05
N ALA A 68 -5.99 -4.84 1.13
CA ALA A 68 -4.79 -4.25 1.73
C ALA A 68 -4.64 -4.64 3.21
N VAL A 69 -5.73 -4.57 3.98
CA VAL A 69 -5.74 -4.99 5.40
C VAL A 69 -5.43 -6.48 5.53
N LEU A 70 -5.98 -7.33 4.65
CA LEU A 70 -5.66 -8.77 4.64
C LEU A 70 -4.19 -9.03 4.34
N THR A 71 -3.60 -8.36 3.35
CA THR A 71 -2.18 -8.52 3.02
C THR A 71 -1.26 -8.01 4.14
N ASP A 72 -1.67 -6.97 4.86
CA ASP A 72 -0.92 -6.47 6.02
C ASP A 72 -0.97 -7.45 7.20
N LEU A 73 -2.13 -8.07 7.45
CA LEU A 73 -2.26 -9.14 8.44
C LEU A 73 -1.40 -10.35 8.07
N LEU A 74 -1.37 -10.73 6.79
CA LEU A 74 -0.50 -11.81 6.30
C LEU A 74 0.99 -11.47 6.53
N SER A 75 1.41 -10.23 6.26
CA SER A 75 2.78 -9.79 6.53
C SER A 75 3.12 -9.90 8.02
N ALA A 76 2.22 -9.47 8.90
CA ALA A 76 2.41 -9.56 10.35
C ALA A 76 2.54 -11.02 10.82
N LEU A 77 1.75 -11.94 10.24
CA LEU A 77 1.85 -13.37 10.51
C LEU A 77 3.20 -13.96 10.08
N VAL A 78 3.72 -13.56 8.92
CA VAL A 78 5.00 -14.05 8.39
C VAL A 78 6.17 -13.61 9.27
N ILE A 79 6.14 -12.38 9.79
CA ILE A 79 7.19 -11.84 10.66
C ILE A 79 7.11 -12.44 12.08
N LYS A 80 6.03 -13.17 12.43
CA LYS A 80 5.71 -13.71 13.77
C LYS A 80 5.64 -12.69 14.91
N GLU A 81 6.03 -11.45 14.67
CA GLU A 81 5.71 -10.33 15.54
C GLU A 81 4.26 -9.91 15.30
N ILE A 82 3.36 -10.40 16.16
CA ILE A 82 2.09 -9.71 16.38
C ILE A 82 2.41 -8.40 17.10
N SER A 83 2.88 -7.43 16.33
CA SER A 83 2.91 -6.04 16.73
C SER A 83 1.46 -5.55 16.62
N LEU A 84 0.72 -5.60 17.73
CA LEU A 84 -0.63 -5.02 17.84
C LEU A 84 -0.64 -3.55 17.36
N LYS A 85 0.52 -2.88 17.49
CA LYS A 85 0.83 -1.56 16.94
C LYS A 85 0.73 -1.51 15.40
N ALA A 86 1.31 -2.46 14.67
CA ALA A 86 1.25 -2.48 13.21
C ALA A 86 -0.19 -2.66 12.69
N GLY A 87 -1.00 -3.49 13.37
CA GLY A 87 -2.42 -3.64 13.06
C GLY A 87 -3.21 -2.35 13.30
N ILE A 88 -2.95 -1.66 14.42
CA ILE A 88 -3.56 -0.37 14.74
C ILE A 88 -3.14 0.70 13.73
N GLU A 89 -1.85 0.80 13.39
CA GLU A 89 -1.35 1.74 12.38
C GLU A 89 -2.00 1.49 11.01
N THR A 90 -2.18 0.21 10.63
CA THR A 90 -2.88 -0.17 9.40
C THR A 90 -4.33 0.29 9.40
N LEU A 91 -5.04 0.09 10.51
CA LEU A 91 -6.43 0.52 10.67
C LEU A 91 -6.56 2.05 10.62
N ILE A 92 -5.65 2.77 11.28
CA ILE A 92 -5.60 4.24 11.25
C ILE A 92 -5.37 4.72 9.82
N VAL A 93 -4.38 4.17 9.11
CA VAL A 93 -4.11 4.54 7.70
C VAL A 93 -5.31 4.24 6.81
N ALA A 94 -5.95 3.08 6.98
CA ALA A 94 -7.16 2.72 6.23
C ALA A 94 -8.30 3.73 6.44
N LEU A 95 -8.55 4.15 7.68
CA LEU A 95 -9.55 5.18 8.00
C LEU A 95 -9.19 6.53 7.37
N PHE A 96 -7.92 6.94 7.47
CA PHE A 96 -7.44 8.18 6.83
C PHE A 96 -7.60 8.14 5.31
N VAL A 97 -7.32 7.01 4.66
CA VAL A 97 -7.52 6.85 3.21
C VAL A 97 -8.99 6.89 2.84
N ILE A 98 -9.88 6.24 3.60
CA ILE A 98 -11.33 6.29 3.36
C ILE A 98 -11.83 7.73 3.44
N ILE A 99 -11.45 8.45 4.50
CA ILE A 99 -11.85 9.85 4.70
C ILE A 99 -11.23 10.71 3.62
N GLY A 100 -9.91 10.58 3.39
CA GLY A 100 -9.15 11.38 2.43
C GLY A 100 -9.67 11.24 1.00
N VAL A 101 -9.96 10.02 0.54
CA VAL A 101 -10.54 9.80 -0.80
C VAL A 101 -11.93 10.41 -0.90
N ARG A 102 -12.74 10.32 0.16
CA ARG A 102 -14.10 10.89 0.18
C ARG A 102 -14.06 12.42 0.19
N VAL A 103 -13.17 13.01 0.98
CA VAL A 103 -12.91 14.45 1.01
C VAL A 103 -12.37 14.92 -0.33
N ALA A 104 -11.37 14.25 -0.91
CA ALA A 104 -10.82 14.58 -2.21
C ALA A 104 -11.90 14.58 -3.29
N THR A 105 -12.72 13.53 -3.35
CA THR A 105 -13.83 13.44 -4.32
C THR A 105 -14.85 14.56 -4.12
N TYR A 106 -15.12 14.94 -2.87
CA TYR A 106 -16.04 16.03 -2.55
C TYR A 106 -15.47 17.38 -2.97
N VAL A 107 -14.24 17.69 -2.55
CA VAL A 107 -13.55 18.97 -2.84
C VAL A 107 -13.29 19.12 -4.32
N SER A 108 -12.89 18.07 -5.04
CA SER A 108 -12.69 18.10 -6.49
C SER A 108 -13.96 18.44 -7.28
N LYS A 109 -15.16 18.25 -6.71
CA LYS A 109 -16.40 18.73 -7.35
C LYS A 109 -16.59 20.25 -7.24
N TYR A 110 -16.03 20.88 -6.21
CA TYR A 110 -16.10 22.33 -6.00
C TYR A 110 -14.94 23.07 -6.65
N VAL A 111 -13.79 22.40 -6.78
CA VAL A 111 -12.63 22.89 -7.54
C VAL A 111 -12.80 22.43 -9.00
N ASN A 112 -13.73 23.04 -9.73
CA ASN A 112 -13.83 22.85 -11.18
C ASN A 112 -12.59 23.49 -11.85
N PHE A 113 -11.75 22.68 -12.46
CA PHE A 113 -10.83 23.06 -13.53
C PHE A 113 -11.38 22.56 -14.87
#